data_AF-A0A3B9XG46-F1
#
_entry.id   AF-A0A3B9XG46-F1
#
_cell.length_a   1.000
_cell.length_b   1.000
_cell.length_c   1.000
_cell.angle_alpha   90.00
_cell.angle_beta   90.00
_cell.angle_gamma   90.00
#
_symmetry.space_group_name_H-M   'P 1'
#
loop_
_entity.id
_entity.type
_entity.pdbx_description
1 polymer ?
#
loop_
_entity_poly.entity_id
_entity_poly.type
_entity_poly.pdbx_seq_one_letter_code
_entity_poly.pdbx_strand_id
1 'polypeptide(L)'
;MKKFFQICLWTQVFAFLFATVMFAGLGNPRLAGSLTGPVFLLTGALPFLGILARRTHWTQFSFWWSLLFTLTFSGPMLWKRFLMYGQNFSEITYFGMSSAHFHRLSSIAFLILFFTLLLDLYRIRKAQKKPTE
;
A
#
# COMPACT_ATOMS: atom_id res chain seq x y z
N MET A 1 -12.01 16.34 -1.21
CA MET A 1 -11.66 15.14 -0.41
C MET A 1 -12.20 13.84 -1.01
N LYS A 2 -13.52 13.66 -1.21
CA LYS A 2 -14.12 12.42 -1.77
C LYS A 2 -13.41 11.85 -3.01
N LYS A 3 -13.22 12.65 -4.07
CA LYS A 3 -12.57 12.21 -5.32
C LYS A 3 -11.14 11.68 -5.09
N PHE A 4 -10.38 12.30 -4.20
CA PHE A 4 -9.02 11.87 -3.88
C PHE A 4 -8.99 10.47 -3.22
N PHE A 5 -9.88 10.21 -2.27
CA PHE A 5 -10.01 8.89 -1.65
C PHE A 5 -10.46 7.82 -2.65
N GLN A 6 -11.35 8.18 -3.58
CA GLN A 6 -11.73 7.28 -4.67
C GLN A 6 -10.54 6.93 -5.57
N ILE A 7 -9.70 7.91 -5.92
CA ILE A 7 -8.47 7.67 -6.67
C ILE A 7 -7.54 6.72 -5.88
N CYS A 8 -7.34 6.95 -4.59
CA CYS A 8 -6.49 6.08 -3.75
C CYS A 8 -7.01 4.64 -3.69
N LEU A 9 -8.33 4.44 -3.62
CA LEU A 9 -8.91 3.09 -3.65
C LEU A 9 -8.70 2.43 -5.00
N TRP A 10 -8.96 3.13 -6.10
CA TRP A 10 -8.78 2.59 -7.44
C TRP A 10 -7.32 2.26 -7.74
N THR A 11 -6.37 3.05 -7.26
CA THR A 11 -4.95 2.73 -7.43
C THR A 11 -4.55 1.49 -6.63
N GLN A 12 -5.12 1.25 -5.45
CA GLN A 12 -4.88 -0.01 -4.71
C GLN A 12 -5.50 -1.24 -5.39
N VAL A 13 -6.71 -1.12 -5.93
CA VAL A 13 -7.32 -2.17 -6.76
C VAL A 13 -6.44 -2.46 -7.98
N PHE A 14 -5.96 -1.41 -8.65
CA PHE A 14 -5.02 -1.54 -9.75
C PHE A 14 -3.73 -2.25 -9.32
N ALA A 15 -3.14 -1.90 -8.19
CA ALA A 15 -1.93 -2.55 -7.69
C ALA A 15 -2.11 -4.06 -7.47
N PHE A 16 -3.26 -4.47 -6.92
CA PHE A 16 -3.61 -5.88 -6.79
C PHE A 16 -3.72 -6.58 -8.15
N LEU A 17 -4.52 -6.03 -9.06
CA LEU A 17 -4.72 -6.62 -10.38
C LEU A 17 -3.41 -6.69 -11.18
N PHE A 18 -2.63 -5.61 -11.14
CA PHE A 18 -1.31 -5.55 -11.75
C PHE A 18 -0.40 -6.64 -11.20
N ALA A 19 -0.35 -6.80 -9.87
CA ALA A 19 0.46 -7.85 -9.26
C ALA A 19 0.02 -9.25 -9.68
N THR A 20 -1.29 -9.53 -9.68
CA THR A 20 -1.83 -10.81 -10.14
C THR A 20 -1.42 -11.10 -11.58
N VAL A 21 -1.55 -10.13 -12.49
CA VAL A 21 -1.18 -10.30 -13.90
C VAL A 21 0.32 -10.50 -14.06
N MET A 22 1.15 -9.74 -13.33
CA MET A 22 2.62 -9.88 -13.40
C MET A 22 3.07 -11.27 -12.92
N PHE A 23 2.56 -11.76 -11.79
CA PHE A 23 2.93 -13.07 -11.25
C PHE A 23 2.34 -14.22 -12.06
N ALA A 24 1.17 -14.07 -12.68
CA ALA A 24 0.59 -15.08 -13.56
C ALA A 24 1.23 -15.12 -14.95
N GLY A 25 1.61 -13.95 -15.50
CA GLY A 25 1.99 -13.81 -16.91
C GLY A 25 3.48 -13.85 -17.20
N LEU A 26 4.35 -13.40 -16.28
CA LEU A 26 5.78 -13.24 -16.59
C LEU A 26 6.60 -14.54 -16.53
N GLY A 27 6.10 -15.60 -15.88
CA GLY A 27 6.84 -16.85 -15.64
C GLY A 27 8.11 -16.70 -14.77
N ASN A 28 8.52 -15.46 -14.46
CA ASN A 28 9.69 -15.12 -13.66
C ASN A 28 9.25 -14.33 -12.41
N PRO A 29 9.16 -14.99 -11.24
CA PRO A 29 8.75 -14.34 -10.00
C PRO A 29 9.66 -13.20 -9.55
N ARG A 30 10.94 -13.22 -9.95
CA ARG A 30 11.88 -12.16 -9.59
C ARG A 30 11.53 -10.86 -10.32
N LEU A 31 11.31 -10.95 -11.63
CA LEU A 31 10.95 -9.80 -12.45
C LEU A 31 9.56 -9.26 -12.06
N ALA A 32 8.59 -10.16 -11.84
CA ALA A 32 7.27 -9.78 -11.34
C ALA A 32 7.38 -8.99 -10.02
N GLY A 33 8.11 -9.50 -9.03
CA GLY A 33 8.32 -8.83 -7.76
C GLY A 33 9.01 -7.47 -7.88
N SER A 34 9.99 -7.33 -8.78
CA SER A 34 10.70 -6.07 -9.04
C SER A 34 9.81 -5.00 -9.70
N LEU A 35 8.82 -5.40 -10.51
CA LEU A 35 7.86 -4.47 -11.11
C LEU A 35 6.72 -4.13 -10.15
N THR A 36 6.24 -5.09 -9.37
CA THR A 36 5.11 -4.90 -8.45
C THR A 36 5.51 -4.15 -7.18
N GLY A 37 6.74 -4.35 -6.69
CA GLY A 37 7.25 -3.70 -5.47
C GLY A 37 7.12 -2.17 -5.49
N PRO A 38 7.64 -1.48 -6.52
CA PRO A 38 7.47 -0.03 -6.67
C PRO A 38 6.00 0.40 -6.74
N VAL A 39 5.14 -0.37 -7.40
CA VAL A 39 3.70 -0.06 -7.47
C VAL A 39 3.06 -0.11 -6.09
N PHE A 40 3.34 -1.14 -5.28
CA PHE A 40 2.85 -1.21 -3.89
C PHE A 40 3.40 -0.08 -3.02
N LEU A 41 4.67 0.31 -3.20
CA LEU A 41 5.24 1.44 -2.49
C LEU A 41 4.51 2.75 -2.84
N LEU A 42 4.31 3.04 -4.12
CA LEU A 42 3.66 4.27 -4.59
C LEU A 42 2.19 4.32 -4.16
N THR A 43 1.45 3.22 -4.34
CA THR A 43 0.04 3.14 -3.94
C THR A 43 -0.15 3.12 -2.42
N GLY A 44 0.82 2.55 -1.70
CA GLY A 44 0.93 2.63 -0.25
C GLY A 44 1.21 4.03 0.26
N ALA A 45 2.01 4.82 -0.45
CA ALA A 45 2.41 6.17 -0.05
C ALA A 45 1.40 7.27 -0.45
N LEU A 46 0.65 7.03 -1.53
CA LEU A 46 -0.27 8.01 -2.11
C LEU A 46 -1.28 8.59 -1.10
N PRO A 47 -1.95 7.80 -0.22
CA PRO A 47 -2.86 8.36 0.76
C PRO A 47 -2.18 9.34 1.72
N PHE A 48 -1.04 8.98 2.33
CA PHE A 48 -0.38 9.88 3.28
C PHE A 48 0.15 11.14 2.60
N LEU A 49 0.75 11.02 1.41
CA LEU A 49 1.27 12.17 0.66
C LEU A 49 0.16 13.14 0.25
N GLY A 50 -0.95 12.60 -0.26
CA GLY A 50 -2.07 13.43 -0.68
C GLY A 50 -2.85 14.04 0.49
N ILE A 51 -2.90 13.38 1.64
CA ILE A 51 -3.47 13.94 2.87
C ILE A 51 -2.55 15.01 3.47
N LEU A 52 -1.23 14.80 3.45
CA LEU A 52 -0.23 15.76 3.89
C LEU A 52 -0.31 17.04 3.06
N ALA A 53 -0.37 16.92 1.73
CA ALA A 53 -0.54 18.06 0.81
C ALA A 53 -1.83 18.85 1.07
N ARG A 54 -2.87 18.21 1.64
CA ARG A 54 -4.15 18.83 1.98
C ARG A 54 -4.23 19.32 3.43
N ARG A 55 -3.18 19.10 4.24
CA ARG A 55 -3.06 19.51 5.65
C ARG A 55 -4.17 18.97 6.57
N THR A 56 -4.72 17.79 6.28
CA THR A 56 -5.81 17.16 7.06
C THR A 56 -5.39 15.87 7.77
N HIS A 57 -4.12 15.75 8.17
CA HIS A 57 -3.47 14.48 8.55
C HIS A 57 -3.97 13.85 9.85
N TRP A 58 -4.32 14.64 10.87
CA TRP A 58 -4.68 14.11 12.19
C TRP A 58 -6.05 13.41 12.27
N THR A 59 -6.92 13.59 11.27
CA THR A 59 -8.32 13.10 11.33
C THR A 59 -8.58 11.86 10.47
N GLN A 60 -7.63 11.48 9.62
CA GLN A 60 -7.81 10.42 8.63
C GLN A 60 -7.05 9.17 9.04
N PHE A 61 -7.76 8.04 9.17
CA PHE A 61 -7.15 6.76 9.57
C PHE A 61 -6.18 6.27 8.50
N SER A 62 -6.54 6.48 7.24
CA SER A 62 -5.73 6.15 6.07
C SER A 62 -4.37 6.85 6.05
N PHE A 63 -4.22 8.03 6.69
CA PHE A 63 -2.93 8.72 6.77
C PHE A 63 -1.92 7.87 7.56
N TRP A 64 -2.28 7.49 8.79
CA TRP A 64 -1.40 6.72 9.67
C TRP A 64 -1.12 5.33 9.13
N TRP A 65 -2.14 4.66 8.61
CA TRP A 65 -1.97 3.33 8.01
C TRP A 65 -1.13 3.36 6.75
N SER A 66 -1.25 4.41 5.93
CA SER A 66 -0.45 4.59 4.72
C SER A 66 1.01 4.85 5.06
N LEU A 67 1.26 5.67 6.09
CA LEU A 67 2.60 5.92 6.61
C LEU A 67 3.23 4.64 7.17
N LEU A 68 2.51 3.91 8.03
CA LEU A 68 2.95 2.64 8.61
C LEU A 68 3.24 1.61 7.52
N PHE A 69 2.31 1.41 6.58
CA PHE A 69 2.49 0.47 5.49
C PHE A 69 3.72 0.80 4.64
N THR A 70 3.92 2.09 4.35
CA THR A 70 5.05 2.56 3.54
C THR A 70 6.38 2.33 4.26
N LEU A 71 6.50 2.77 5.51
CA LEU A 71 7.77 2.77 6.24
C LEU A 71 8.13 1.41 6.82
N THR A 72 7.13 0.61 7.21
CA THR A 72 7.38 -0.67 7.87
C THR A 72 7.40 -1.83 6.89
N PHE A 73 6.63 -1.80 5.81
CA PHE A 73 6.48 -2.95 4.91
C PHE A 73 7.03 -2.67 3.51
N SER A 74 6.36 -1.86 2.71
CA SER A 74 6.70 -1.73 1.27
C SER A 74 8.06 -1.10 1.02
N GLY A 75 8.43 -0.07 1.79
CA GLY A 75 9.75 0.57 1.73
C GLY A 75 10.88 -0.41 2.04
N PRO A 76 10.90 -1.04 3.23
CA PRO A 76 11.91 -2.04 3.58
C PRO A 76 11.96 -3.22 2.60
N MET A 77 10.82 -3.69 2.09
CA MET A 77 10.78 -4.76 1.08
C MET A 77 11.50 -4.37 -0.19
N LEU A 78 11.15 -3.22 -0.76
CA LEU A 78 11.77 -2.74 -1.99
C LEU A 78 13.25 -2.44 -1.77
N TRP A 79 13.60 -1.81 -0.64
CA TRP A 79 14.97 -1.48 -0.28
C TRP A 79 15.85 -2.74 -0.17
N LYS A 80 15.44 -3.75 0.60
CA LYS A 80 16.21 -5.00 0.67
C LYS A 80 16.27 -5.72 -0.66
N ARG A 81 15.20 -5.66 -1.46
CA ARG A 81 15.18 -6.28 -2.79
C ARG A 81 16.20 -5.65 -3.73
N PHE A 82 16.42 -4.34 -3.60
CA PHE A 82 17.45 -3.61 -4.33
C PHE A 82 18.85 -3.95 -3.80
N LEU A 83 19.07 -3.93 -2.49
CA LEU A 83 20.39 -4.24 -1.90
C LEU A 83 20.82 -5.69 -2.12
N MET A 84 19.88 -6.64 -2.11
CA MET A 84 20.12 -8.07 -2.25
C MET A 84 19.74 -8.54 -3.67
N TYR A 85 19.95 -7.68 -4.67
CA TYR A 85 19.64 -8.00 -6.05
C TYR A 85 20.41 -9.25 -6.50
N GLY A 86 19.70 -10.20 -7.10
CA GLY A 86 20.25 -11.49 -7.53
C GLY A 86 20.01 -12.65 -6.56
N GLN A 87 19.76 -12.37 -5.27
CA GLN A 87 19.43 -13.40 -4.28
C GLN A 87 18.00 -13.93 -4.44
N ASN A 88 17.81 -15.19 -4.03
CA ASN A 88 16.48 -15.79 -4.00
C ASN A 88 15.64 -15.12 -2.91
N PHE A 89 14.33 -15.05 -3.14
CA PHE A 89 13.42 -14.45 -2.17
C PHE A 89 13.48 -15.16 -0.81
N SER A 90 13.68 -16.48 -0.78
CA SER A 90 13.79 -17.30 0.44
C SER A 90 15.01 -16.97 1.30
N GLU A 91 16.07 -16.38 0.72
CA GLU A 91 17.33 -16.05 1.41
C GLU A 91 17.24 -14.69 2.13
N ILE A 92 16.26 -13.86 1.77
CA ILE A 92 16.08 -12.54 2.36
C ILE A 92 15.30 -12.67 3.67
N THR A 93 15.81 -12.06 4.73
CA THR A 93 15.09 -11.91 6.00
C THR A 93 14.69 -10.46 6.23
N TYR A 94 13.60 -10.22 6.96
CA TYR A 94 13.12 -8.88 7.31
C TYR A 94 12.87 -8.83 8.82
N PHE A 95 13.61 -7.98 9.54
CA PHE A 95 13.50 -7.87 10.99
C PHE A 95 13.58 -9.23 11.73
N GLY A 96 14.48 -10.11 11.30
CA GLY A 96 14.64 -11.46 11.84
C GLY A 96 13.59 -12.48 11.36
N MET A 97 12.59 -12.08 10.57
CA MET A 97 11.57 -12.97 10.01
C MET A 97 11.93 -13.44 8.60
N SER A 98 11.39 -14.59 8.20
CA SER A 98 11.50 -15.06 6.81
C SER A 98 10.73 -14.14 5.86
N SER A 99 11.22 -14.03 4.63
CA SER A 99 10.57 -13.25 3.57
C SER A 99 9.12 -13.62 3.33
N ALA A 100 8.79 -14.92 3.30
CA ALA A 100 7.42 -15.39 3.12
C ALA A 100 6.48 -14.92 4.24
N HIS A 101 6.94 -14.97 5.50
CA HIS A 101 6.15 -14.48 6.63
C HIS A 101 5.96 -12.97 6.54
N PHE A 102 7.03 -12.23 6.24
CA PHE A 102 6.97 -10.78 6.12
C PHE A 102 6.05 -10.31 4.97
N HIS A 103 6.06 -11.00 3.83
CA HIS A 103 5.20 -10.70 2.70
C HIS A 103 3.71 -10.93 3.02
N ARG A 104 3.40 -11.96 3.83
CA ARG A 104 2.02 -12.19 4.34
C ARG A 104 1.57 -11.05 5.24
N LEU A 105 2.41 -10.64 6.18
CA LEU A 105 2.11 -9.49 7.05
C LEU A 105 1.93 -8.20 6.24
N SER A 106 2.81 -7.95 5.26
CA SER A 106 2.67 -6.82 4.34
C SER A 106 1.34 -6.85 3.58
N SER A 107 0.92 -8.03 3.11
CA SER A 107 -0.36 -8.18 2.42
C SER A 107 -1.56 -7.88 3.33
N ILE A 108 -1.51 -8.33 4.59
CA ILE A 108 -2.52 -8.00 5.61
C ILE A 108 -2.53 -6.49 5.88
N ALA A 109 -1.36 -5.87 6.07
CA ALA A 109 -1.24 -4.44 6.30
C ALA A 109 -1.79 -3.62 5.11
N PHE A 110 -1.56 -4.07 3.87
CA PHE A 110 -2.12 -3.44 2.69
C PHE A 110 -3.65 -3.55 2.63
N LEU A 111 -4.22 -4.71 3.01
CA LEU A 111 -5.67 -4.88 3.13
C LEU A 111 -6.26 -3.96 4.20
N ILE A 112 -5.61 -3.83 5.36
CA ILE A 112 -6.04 -2.89 6.40
C ILE A 112 -6.04 -1.45 5.86
N LEU A 113 -4.98 -1.05 5.15
CA LEU A 113 -4.92 0.26 4.50
C LEU A 113 -6.11 0.46 3.54
N PHE A 114 -6.44 -0.53 2.72
CA PHE A 114 -7.61 -0.49 1.84
C PHE A 114 -8.91 -0.24 2.62
N PHE A 115 -9.13 -0.97 3.72
CA PHE A 115 -10.32 -0.76 4.56
C PHE A 115 -10.35 0.62 5.23
N THR A 116 -9.19 1.16 5.64
CA THR A 116 -9.13 2.50 6.24
C THR A 116 -9.48 3.60 5.23
N LEU A 117 -9.12 3.42 3.96
CA LEU A 117 -9.56 4.31 2.88
C LEU A 117 -11.07 4.25 2.66
N LEU A 118 -11.68 3.06 2.72
CA LEU A 118 -13.14 2.90 2.65
C LEU A 118 -13.83 3.60 3.83
N LEU A 119 -13.29 3.44 5.04
CA LEU A 119 -13.81 4.06 6.26
C LEU A 119 -13.77 5.59 6.17
N ASP A 120 -12.63 6.17 5.78
CA ASP A 120 -12.48 7.61 5.62
C ASP A 120 -13.39 8.15 4.50
N LEU A 121 -13.52 7.44 3.38
CA LEU A 121 -14.45 7.79 2.30
C LEU A 121 -15.90 7.79 2.79
N TYR A 122 -16.29 6.78 3.58
CA TYR A 122 -17.62 6.70 4.16
C TYR A 122 -17.89 7.87 5.11
N ARG A 123 -16.94 8.20 6.00
CA ARG A 123 -17.04 9.35 6.92
C ARG A 123 -17.19 10.68 6.18
N ILE A 124 -16.40 10.89 5.12
CA ILE A 124 -16.52 12.08 4.27
C ILE A 124 -17.92 12.16 3.64
N ARG A 125 -18.45 11.05 3.11
CA ARG A 125 -19.80 11.03 2.54
C ARG A 125 -20.88 11.31 3.57
N LYS A 126 -20.75 10.78 4.79
CA LYS A 126 -21.71 11.02 5.88
C LYS A 126 -21.68 12.49 6.33
N ALA A 127 -20.49 13.08 6.44
CA ALA A 127 -20.35 14.50 6.79
C ALA A 127 -20.97 15.42 5.72
N GLN A 128 -20.86 15.09 4.45
CA GLN A 128 -21.47 15.86 3.35
C GLN A 128 -23.00 15.77 3.30
N LYS A 129 -23.61 14.76 3.92
CA LYS A 129 -25.07 14.53 3.92
C LYS A 129 -25.79 15.20 5.08
N LYS A 130 -25.08 15.64 6.13
CA LYS A 130 -25.71 16.41 7.22
C LYS A 130 -25.80 17.87 6.76
N PRO A 131 -26.99 18.44 6.54
CA PRO A 131 -27.14 19.88 6.42
C PRO A 131 -26.66 20.49 7.73
N THR A 132 -25.86 21.54 7.67
CA THR A 132 -25.69 22.47 8.80
C THR A 132 -27.05 23.05 9.11
N GLU A 133 -27.62 22.63 10.25
CA GLU A 133 -28.75 23.29 10.91
C GLU A 133 -28.35 24.70 11.33
#